data_AF-A0A1Y2ATM4-F1
#
_entry.id   AF-A0A1Y2ATM4-F1
#
_cell.length_a   1.000
_cell.length_b   1.000
_cell.length_c   1.000
_cell.angle_alpha   90.00
_cell.angle_beta   90.00
_cell.angle_gamma   90.00
#
_symmetry.space_group_name_H-M   'P 1'
#
loop_
_entity.id
_entity.type
_entity.pdbx_description
1 polymer ?
#
loop_
_entity_poly.entity_id
_entity_poly.type
_entity_poly.pdbx_seq_one_letter_code
_entity_poly.pdbx_strand_id
1 'polypeptide(L)'
;MKFGNLFFCLIVVFAIQWNTAFANSNEIKLPSIINIEDGEGTEIQATVAIVSYDKDGSGLGYTEDKPLSNCRYDKKNKKVLCDLTYKKSNYYFSFSIKNQGTCKLTNKTTFKKADLYSYDKDEKKYVKDEYLVFLEMENNKIKTFKCTARRFKILTNNKCKLTLDVQRAQVKVVSPKPKKE
;
A
#
# COMPACT_ATOMS: atom_id res chain seq x y z
N MET A 1 -26.31 1.94 63.74
CA MET A 1 -24.96 1.50 63.32
C MET A 1 -25.16 0.58 62.12
N LYS A 2 -25.23 1.07 60.88
CA LYS A 2 -24.11 1.43 59.97
C LYS A 2 -22.86 0.60 60.21
N PHE A 3 -22.66 -0.43 59.40
CA PHE A 3 -21.37 -0.74 58.78
C PHE A 3 -21.65 -1.47 57.46
N GLY A 4 -21.47 -0.73 56.37
CA GLY A 4 -21.29 -1.30 55.05
C GLY A 4 -19.81 -1.59 54.86
N ASN A 5 -19.50 -2.70 54.21
CA ASN A 5 -18.21 -2.94 53.59
C ASN A 5 -18.50 -3.75 52.31
N LEU A 6 -18.53 -3.06 51.19
CA LEU A 6 -17.42 -2.92 50.24
C LEU A 6 -17.33 -4.12 49.28
N PHE A 7 -18.40 -4.34 48.51
CA PHE A 7 -18.32 -5.03 47.22
C PHE A 7 -17.68 -4.08 46.19
N PHE A 8 -16.37 -3.86 46.33
CA PHE A 8 -15.57 -3.02 45.45
C PHE A 8 -14.66 -3.93 44.62
N CYS A 9 -15.24 -4.76 43.74
CA CYS A 9 -14.44 -5.71 42.94
C CYS A 9 -14.99 -6.06 41.56
N LEU A 10 -15.83 -5.22 40.92
CA LEU A 10 -16.35 -5.59 39.60
C LEU A 10 -16.69 -4.44 38.65
N ILE A 11 -15.89 -3.37 38.67
CA ILE A 11 -15.86 -2.39 37.57
C ILE A 11 -14.39 -2.02 37.28
N VAL A 12 -13.57 -3.00 36.89
CA VAL A 12 -12.25 -2.76 36.27
C VAL A 12 -12.16 -3.51 34.94
N VAL A 13 -13.26 -3.51 34.16
CA VAL A 13 -13.26 -4.09 32.80
C VAL A 13 -14.08 -3.22 31.84
N PHE A 14 -13.92 -1.88 31.84
CA PHE A 14 -14.55 -1.04 30.80
C PHE A 14 -13.80 0.26 30.47
N ALA A 15 -12.46 0.29 30.59
CA ALA A 15 -11.68 1.45 30.17
C ALA A 15 -10.46 1.13 29.30
N ILE A 16 -10.38 -0.07 28.72
CA ILE A 16 -9.31 -0.45 27.76
C ILE A 16 -9.91 -0.80 26.40
N GLN A 17 -10.72 0.07 25.80
CA GLN A 17 -11.09 -0.06 24.37
C GLN A 17 -11.34 1.30 23.70
N TRP A 18 -10.49 2.30 23.94
CA TRP A 18 -10.51 3.54 23.14
C TRP A 18 -9.11 3.84 22.60
N ASN A 19 -8.52 2.86 21.92
CA ASN A 19 -7.47 3.07 20.93
C ASN A 19 -7.96 2.66 19.53
N THR A 20 -9.25 2.81 19.25
CA THR A 20 -9.67 2.95 17.86
C THR A 20 -9.27 4.35 17.43
N ALA A 21 -8.03 4.49 16.95
CA ALA A 21 -7.72 5.46 15.93
C ALA A 21 -8.91 5.47 14.98
N PHE A 22 -9.58 6.61 14.83
CA PHE A 22 -10.65 6.78 13.86
C PHE A 22 -10.06 6.43 12.49
N ALA A 23 -10.19 5.16 12.09
CA ALA A 23 -9.88 4.72 10.76
C ALA A 23 -10.76 5.59 9.87
N ASN A 24 -10.12 6.46 9.10
CA ASN A 24 -10.77 7.40 8.23
C ASN A 24 -11.77 6.57 7.40
N SER A 25 -13.08 6.75 7.63
CA SER A 25 -14.08 5.72 7.35
C SER A 25 -14.22 5.36 5.85
N ASN A 26 -13.57 6.15 5.00
CA ASN A 26 -13.48 6.00 3.56
C ASN A 26 -12.31 5.14 3.09
N GLU A 27 -11.35 4.82 3.95
CA GLU A 27 -10.16 4.04 3.61
C GLU A 27 -10.28 2.60 4.10
N ILE A 28 -9.86 1.63 3.27
CA ILE A 28 -9.78 0.21 3.62
C ILE A 28 -8.33 -0.23 3.45
N LYS A 29 -7.72 -0.75 4.51
CA LYS A 29 -6.34 -1.25 4.45
C LYS A 29 -6.24 -2.44 3.49
N LEU A 30 -5.26 -2.41 2.59
CA LEU A 30 -4.91 -3.56 1.75
C LEU A 30 -4.17 -4.61 2.60
N PRO A 31 -4.29 -5.90 2.27
CA PRO A 31 -3.42 -6.91 2.84
C PRO A 31 -1.96 -6.51 2.57
N SER A 32 -1.10 -6.60 3.58
CA SER A 32 0.33 -6.35 3.39
C SER A 32 0.98 -7.43 2.52
N ILE A 33 0.42 -8.64 2.57
CA ILE A 33 0.86 -9.82 1.82
C ILE A 33 -0.10 -10.08 0.66
N ILE A 34 0.47 -10.24 -0.53
CA ILE A 34 -0.22 -10.55 -1.78
C ILE A 34 0.18 -11.94 -2.27
N ASN A 35 -0.70 -12.55 -3.07
CA ASN A 35 -0.54 -13.94 -3.49
C ASN A 35 0.00 -14.02 -4.92
N ILE A 36 1.21 -14.52 -5.08
CA ILE A 36 1.88 -14.58 -6.39
C ILE A 36 1.78 -15.97 -6.97
N GLU A 37 2.05 -17.03 -6.21
CA GLU A 37 1.84 -18.44 -6.60
C GLU A 37 1.46 -19.30 -5.39
N ASP A 38 1.22 -20.60 -5.60
CA ASP A 38 0.60 -21.55 -4.67
C ASP A 38 1.14 -21.54 -3.22
N GLY A 39 0.61 -20.62 -2.40
CA GLY A 39 0.77 -20.62 -0.95
C GLY A 39 1.86 -19.69 -0.41
N GLU A 40 2.77 -19.18 -1.24
CA GLU A 40 3.80 -18.22 -0.82
C GLU A 40 3.31 -16.79 -1.05
N GLY A 41 3.01 -16.12 0.05
CA GLY A 41 2.63 -14.71 0.04
C GLY A 41 3.87 -13.82 0.18
N THR A 42 3.95 -12.76 -0.62
CA THR A 42 5.01 -11.75 -0.58
C THR A 42 4.42 -10.38 -0.25
N GLU A 43 5.25 -9.44 0.21
CA GLU A 43 4.78 -8.07 0.43
C GLU A 43 4.57 -7.34 -0.91
N ILE A 44 3.71 -6.32 -0.94
CA ILE A 44 3.62 -5.44 -2.12
C ILE A 44 4.91 -4.63 -2.21
N GLN A 45 5.62 -4.71 -3.34
CA GLN A 45 6.96 -4.15 -3.43
C GLN A 45 7.07 -2.96 -4.40
N ALA A 46 8.09 -2.15 -4.18
CA ALA A 46 8.64 -1.19 -5.11
C ALA A 46 10.07 -1.61 -5.48
N THR A 47 10.37 -1.65 -6.76
CA THR A 47 11.75 -1.77 -7.23
C THR A 47 12.36 -0.39 -7.33
N VAL A 48 13.49 -0.19 -6.66
CA VAL A 48 14.26 1.05 -6.67
C VAL A 48 15.58 0.82 -7.41
N ALA A 49 15.70 1.37 -8.61
CA ALA A 49 16.95 1.41 -9.35
C ALA A 49 17.73 2.68 -8.97
N ILE A 50 18.99 2.53 -8.61
CA ILE A 50 19.92 3.64 -8.43
C ILE A 50 20.92 3.60 -9.57
N VAL A 51 21.00 4.70 -10.31
CA VAL A 51 21.93 4.86 -11.42
C VAL A 51 22.85 6.05 -11.15
N SER A 52 24.14 5.84 -11.39
CA SER A 52 25.15 6.89 -11.47
C SER A 52 25.83 6.80 -12.83
N TYR A 53 25.97 7.93 -13.50
CA TYR A 53 26.65 8.02 -14.79
C TYR A 53 28.01 8.68 -14.60
N ASP A 54 29.04 8.08 -15.19
CA ASP A 54 30.36 8.67 -15.34
C ASP A 54 30.36 9.73 -16.44
N LYS A 55 31.46 10.49 -16.54
CA LYS A 55 31.59 11.62 -17.49
C LYS A 55 31.54 11.18 -18.96
N ASP A 56 31.84 9.92 -19.25
CA ASP A 56 31.78 9.32 -20.59
C ASP A 56 30.41 8.72 -20.93
N GLY A 57 29.44 8.82 -20.03
CA GLY A 57 28.08 8.28 -20.19
C GLY A 57 27.95 6.80 -19.83
N SER A 58 29.04 6.13 -19.43
CA SER A 58 28.96 4.80 -18.83
C SER A 58 28.28 4.89 -17.45
N GLY A 59 27.52 3.85 -17.08
CA GLY A 59 26.69 3.88 -15.88
C GLY A 59 26.96 2.70 -14.97
N LEU A 60 27.05 2.96 -13.66
CA LEU A 60 26.90 1.94 -12.63
C LEU A 60 25.48 2.01 -12.11
N GLY A 61 24.82 0.85 -12.08
CA GLY A 61 23.44 0.74 -11.63
C GLY A 61 23.24 -0.48 -10.76
N TYR A 62 22.42 -0.34 -9.72
CA TYR A 62 21.93 -1.48 -8.96
C TYR A 62 20.45 -1.29 -8.65
N THR A 63 19.76 -2.40 -8.42
CA THR A 63 18.35 -2.43 -8.04
C THR A 63 18.20 -3.00 -6.64
N GLU A 64 17.31 -2.39 -5.86
CA GLU A 64 16.86 -2.93 -4.58
C GLU A 64 15.34 -2.97 -4.57
N ASP A 65 14.78 -4.11 -4.17
CA ASP A 65 13.36 -4.21 -3.90
C ASP A 65 13.06 -3.82 -2.44
N LYS A 66 11.99 -3.05 -2.26
CA LYS A 66 11.56 -2.53 -0.96
C LYS A 66 10.06 -2.72 -0.77
N PRO A 67 9.62 -3.24 0.38
CA PRO A 67 8.20 -3.36 0.66
C PRO A 67 7.55 -1.98 0.80
N LEU A 68 6.36 -1.86 0.23
CA LEU A 68 5.49 -0.72 0.43
C LEU A 68 4.71 -0.88 1.74
N SER A 69 4.55 0.24 2.43
CA SER A 69 3.83 0.33 3.69
C SER A 69 2.52 1.09 3.53
N ASN A 70 1.61 0.97 4.51
CA ASN A 70 0.35 1.71 4.59
C ASN A 70 -0.52 1.70 3.32
N CYS A 71 -0.40 0.63 2.53
CA CYS A 71 -1.23 0.44 1.35
C CYS A 71 -2.72 0.38 1.72
N ARG A 72 -3.52 1.28 1.14
CA ARG A 72 -4.95 1.42 1.44
C ARG A 72 -5.75 1.84 0.22
N TYR A 73 -6.99 1.40 0.18
CA TYR A 73 -7.98 1.81 -0.82
C TYR A 73 -8.87 2.92 -0.27
N ASP A 74 -8.76 4.11 -0.83
CA ASP A 74 -9.66 5.24 -0.63
C ASP A 74 -10.88 5.10 -1.53
N LYS A 75 -12.01 4.69 -0.94
CA LYS A 75 -13.30 4.51 -1.63
C LYS A 75 -13.83 5.81 -2.22
N LYS A 76 -13.65 6.93 -1.51
CA LYS A 76 -14.24 8.23 -1.88
C LYS A 76 -13.56 8.76 -3.13
N ASN A 77 -12.23 8.76 -3.13
CA ASN A 77 -11.44 9.28 -4.25
C ASN A 77 -11.11 8.21 -5.30
N LYS A 78 -11.51 6.95 -5.07
CA LYS A 78 -11.23 5.79 -5.93
C LYS A 78 -9.74 5.66 -6.22
N LYS A 79 -8.95 5.59 -5.15
CA LYS A 79 -7.49 5.54 -5.22
C LYS A 79 -6.91 4.43 -4.36
N VAL A 80 -5.86 3.78 -4.82
CA VAL A 80 -4.93 3.05 -3.95
C VAL A 80 -3.81 4.00 -3.55
N LEU A 81 -3.44 4.01 -2.28
CA LEU A 81 -2.45 4.89 -1.69
C LEU A 81 -1.44 4.02 -0.95
N CYS A 82 -0.15 4.20 -1.18
CA CYS A 82 0.92 3.44 -0.53
C CYS A 82 2.10 4.36 -0.20
N ASP A 83 2.86 4.01 0.83
CA ASP A 83 3.99 4.78 1.33
C ASP A 83 5.28 3.96 1.20
N LEU A 84 6.40 4.61 0.85
CA LEU A 84 7.74 4.03 0.90
C LEU A 84 8.67 4.98 1.65
N THR A 85 9.31 4.47 2.69
CA THR A 85 10.48 5.13 3.28
C THR A 85 11.72 4.52 2.67
N TYR A 86 12.47 5.32 1.92
CA TYR A 86 13.73 4.90 1.33
C TYR A 86 14.80 5.92 1.62
N LYS A 87 15.89 5.47 2.26
CA LYS A 87 16.92 6.34 2.83
C LYS A 87 16.27 7.41 3.75
N LYS A 88 16.56 8.69 3.56
CA LYS A 88 16.03 9.81 4.36
C LYS A 88 14.78 10.46 3.76
N SER A 89 14.15 9.81 2.77
CA SER A 89 13.03 10.37 2.03
C SER A 89 11.79 9.48 2.15
N ASN A 90 10.63 10.12 2.24
CA ASN A 90 9.34 9.44 2.19
C ASN A 90 8.70 9.69 0.84
N TYR A 91 8.22 8.63 0.21
CA TYR A 91 7.55 8.64 -1.08
C TYR A 91 6.11 8.21 -0.88
N TYR A 92 5.19 8.99 -1.43
CA TYR A 92 3.76 8.71 -1.40
C TYR A 92 3.29 8.40 -2.81
N PHE A 93 2.76 7.19 -3.00
CA PHE A 93 2.20 6.75 -4.27
C PHE A 93 0.68 6.83 -4.25
N SER A 94 0.12 7.35 -5.34
CA SER A 94 -1.31 7.44 -5.54
C SER A 94 -1.69 6.85 -6.89
N PHE A 95 -2.54 5.83 -6.87
CA PHE A 95 -3.02 5.13 -8.05
C PHE A 95 -4.51 5.39 -8.21
N SER A 96 -4.91 6.14 -9.23
CA SER A 96 -6.32 6.27 -9.60
C SER A 96 -6.80 4.94 -10.20
N ILE A 97 -7.92 4.44 -9.70
CA ILE A 97 -8.42 3.13 -10.08
C ILE A 97 -9.87 3.17 -10.56
N LYS A 98 -10.16 2.27 -11.51
CA LYS A 98 -11.52 1.95 -11.94
C LYS A 98 -11.94 0.65 -11.27
N ASN A 99 -12.95 0.73 -10.41
CA ASN A 99 -13.57 -0.47 -9.85
C ASN A 99 -14.52 -1.09 -10.88
N GLN A 100 -14.27 -2.34 -11.25
CA GLN A 100 -15.14 -3.12 -12.13
C GLN A 100 -16.03 -4.12 -11.36
N GLY A 101 -15.89 -4.20 -10.04
CA GLY A 101 -16.69 -5.08 -9.20
C GLY A 101 -18.09 -4.54 -8.92
N THR A 102 -19.05 -5.46 -8.78
CA THR A 102 -20.44 -5.15 -8.43
C THR A 102 -20.66 -5.00 -6.92
N CYS A 103 -19.65 -5.32 -6.10
CA CYS A 103 -19.81 -5.28 -4.66
C CYS A 103 -19.88 -3.86 -4.11
N LYS A 104 -20.84 -3.64 -3.20
CA LYS A 104 -20.94 -2.42 -2.43
C LYS A 104 -19.95 -2.48 -1.25
N LEU A 105 -18.90 -1.68 -1.33
CA LEU A 105 -17.91 -1.53 -0.26
C LEU A 105 -18.45 -0.63 0.85
N THR A 106 -18.41 -1.11 2.08
CA THR A 106 -18.85 -0.39 3.28
C THR A 106 -17.66 -0.06 4.19
N ASN A 107 -17.90 0.69 5.27
CA ASN A 107 -16.86 1.04 6.25
C ASN A 107 -16.42 -0.17 7.09
N LYS A 108 -17.23 -1.24 7.09
CA LYS A 108 -16.91 -2.51 7.76
C LYS A 108 -16.18 -3.50 6.86
N THR A 109 -15.97 -3.16 5.59
CA THR A 109 -15.33 -4.09 4.64
C THR A 109 -13.85 -4.22 4.95
N THR A 110 -13.39 -5.46 5.05
CA THR A 110 -11.99 -5.82 5.23
C THR A 110 -11.53 -6.71 4.07
N PHE A 111 -10.32 -6.47 3.59
CA PHE A 111 -9.71 -7.25 2.52
C PHE A 111 -8.98 -8.45 3.09
N LYS A 112 -9.26 -9.62 2.55
CA LYS A 112 -8.71 -10.91 2.98
C LYS A 112 -7.46 -11.27 2.19
N LYS A 113 -7.53 -11.12 0.86
CA LYS A 113 -6.46 -11.43 -0.09
C LYS A 113 -6.44 -10.39 -1.19
N ALA A 114 -5.26 -10.11 -1.70
CA ALA A 114 -5.07 -9.31 -2.91
C ALA A 114 -4.05 -10.00 -3.80
N ASP A 115 -4.34 -10.02 -5.09
CA ASP A 115 -3.42 -10.43 -6.14
C ASP A 115 -3.12 -9.17 -6.97
N LEU A 116 -1.84 -8.94 -7.28
CA LEU A 116 -1.40 -7.90 -8.20
C LEU A 116 -1.11 -8.53 -9.55
N TYR A 117 -1.43 -7.81 -10.62
CA TYR A 117 -1.16 -8.25 -11.98
C TYR A 117 -0.52 -7.13 -12.79
N SER A 118 0.57 -7.44 -13.49
CA SER A 118 1.09 -6.65 -14.59
C SER A 118 0.53 -7.16 -15.92
N TYR A 119 0.77 -6.40 -17.01
CA TYR A 119 0.32 -6.79 -18.34
C TYR A 119 1.54 -7.18 -19.17
N ASP A 120 1.62 -8.45 -19.52
CA ASP A 120 2.59 -8.97 -20.47
C ASP A 120 2.13 -8.59 -21.88
N LYS A 121 2.95 -7.82 -22.60
CA LYS A 121 2.62 -7.36 -23.95
C LYS A 121 2.85 -8.42 -25.01
N ASP A 122 3.81 -9.31 -24.79
CA ASP A 122 4.19 -10.33 -25.76
C ASP A 122 3.13 -11.44 -25.75
N GLU A 123 2.70 -11.84 -24.55
CA GLU A 123 1.61 -12.81 -24.37
C GLU A 123 0.22 -12.18 -24.36
N LYS A 124 0.14 -10.84 -24.40
CA LYS A 124 -1.09 -10.03 -24.39
C LYS A 124 -2.05 -10.35 -23.23
N LYS A 125 -1.53 -10.79 -22.08
CA LYS A 125 -2.34 -11.23 -20.93
C LYS A 125 -1.88 -10.59 -19.61
N TYR A 126 -2.75 -10.67 -18.61
CA TYR A 126 -2.40 -10.27 -17.24
C TYR A 126 -1.68 -11.43 -16.55
N VAL A 127 -0.48 -11.16 -16.03
CA VAL A 127 0.34 -12.10 -15.24
C VAL A 127 0.46 -11.59 -13.82
N LYS A 128 0.56 -12.49 -12.83
CA LYS A 128 0.71 -12.08 -11.43
C LYS A 128 2.10 -11.48 -11.20
N ASP A 129 2.17 -10.53 -10.29
CA ASP A 129 3.39 -9.74 -10.05
C ASP A 129 3.42 -9.22 -8.59
N GLU A 130 4.62 -9.05 -8.02
CA GLU A 130 4.80 -8.41 -6.69
C GLU A 130 4.95 -6.90 -6.79
N TYR A 131 5.47 -6.45 -7.93
CA TYR A 131 5.99 -5.11 -8.06
C TYR A 131 4.86 -4.16 -8.47
N LEU A 132 4.51 -3.25 -7.55
CA LEU A 132 3.52 -2.22 -7.85
C LEU A 132 4.13 -1.07 -8.64
N VAL A 133 5.37 -0.68 -8.31
CA VAL A 133 6.06 0.45 -8.91
C VAL A 133 7.54 0.18 -9.15
N PHE A 134 8.08 0.90 -10.12
CA PHE A 134 9.50 1.05 -10.36
C PHE A 134 9.88 2.53 -10.21
N LEU A 135 10.92 2.78 -9.44
CA LEU A 135 11.53 4.08 -9.22
C LEU A 135 12.98 4.05 -9.66
N GLU A 136 13.35 4.90 -10.62
CA GLU A 136 14.74 5.17 -10.96
C GLU A 136 15.19 6.46 -10.28
N MET A 137 16.29 6.35 -9.55
CA MET A 137 16.88 7.42 -8.77
C MET A 137 18.24 7.77 -9.36
N GLU A 138 18.44 9.06 -9.64
CA GLU A 138 19.73 9.63 -10.05
C GLU A 138 20.03 10.80 -9.13
N ASN A 139 21.22 10.82 -8.51
CA ASN A 139 21.64 11.89 -7.59
C ASN A 139 20.60 12.19 -6.49
N ASN A 140 20.00 11.16 -5.90
CA ASN A 140 18.92 11.21 -4.90
C ASN A 140 17.61 11.89 -5.37
N LYS A 141 17.43 12.08 -6.68
CA LYS A 141 16.19 12.60 -7.29
C LYS A 141 15.51 11.50 -8.09
N ILE A 142 14.18 11.53 -8.14
CA ILE A 142 13.41 10.64 -9.02
C ILE A 142 13.66 11.07 -10.46
N LYS A 143 14.24 10.19 -11.26
CA LYS A 143 14.39 10.36 -12.71
C LYS A 143 13.22 9.74 -13.44
N THR A 144 12.91 8.49 -13.10
CA THR A 144 11.84 7.72 -13.73
C THR A 144 10.90 7.16 -12.67
N PHE A 145 9.60 7.27 -12.93
CA PHE A 145 8.57 6.59 -12.16
C PHE A 145 7.66 5.82 -13.12
N LYS A 146 7.52 4.52 -12.87
CA LYS A 146 6.62 3.64 -13.63
C LYS A 146 5.75 2.87 -12.66
N CYS A 147 4.50 2.66 -13.05
CA CYS A 147 3.60 1.74 -12.37
C CYS A 147 3.58 0.42 -13.14
N THR A 148 4.04 -0.63 -12.48
CA THR A 148 4.24 -1.96 -13.07
C THR A 148 2.92 -2.73 -13.04
N ALA A 149 2.29 -2.83 -11.87
CA ALA A 149 0.98 -3.45 -11.74
C ALA A 149 -0.12 -2.61 -12.41
N ARG A 150 -1.00 -3.29 -13.15
CA ARG A 150 -2.13 -2.71 -13.88
C ARG A 150 -3.47 -3.07 -13.27
N ARG A 151 -3.53 -4.09 -12.42
CA ARG A 151 -4.77 -4.60 -11.85
C ARG A 151 -4.55 -5.21 -10.48
N PHE A 152 -5.50 -4.96 -9.59
CA PHE A 152 -5.66 -5.67 -8.33
C PHE A 152 -6.90 -6.56 -8.42
N LYS A 153 -6.77 -7.83 -8.05
CA LYS A 153 -7.94 -8.67 -7.73
C LYS A 153 -7.98 -8.88 -6.22
N ILE A 154 -9.07 -8.44 -5.61
CA ILE A 154 -9.22 -8.45 -4.15
C ILE A 154 -10.36 -9.37 -3.76
N LEU A 155 -10.10 -10.23 -2.78
CA LEU A 155 -11.12 -10.99 -2.08
C LEU A 155 -11.34 -10.37 -0.71
N THR A 156 -12.58 -10.02 -0.40
CA THR A 156 -12.97 -9.52 0.93
C THR A 156 -13.28 -10.67 1.88
N ASN A 157 -13.39 -10.38 3.18
CA ASN A 157 -13.79 -11.37 4.18
C ASN A 157 -15.23 -11.90 3.98
N ASN A 158 -16.14 -11.10 3.41
CA ASN A 158 -17.48 -11.55 3.03
C ASN A 158 -17.51 -12.25 1.64
N LYS A 159 -16.37 -12.77 1.18
CA LYS A 159 -16.21 -13.52 -0.09
C LYS A 159 -16.56 -12.74 -1.36
N CYS A 160 -16.69 -11.42 -1.27
CA CYS A 160 -16.86 -10.58 -2.44
C CYS A 160 -15.53 -10.45 -3.19
N LYS A 161 -15.60 -10.55 -4.53
CA LYS A 161 -14.45 -10.35 -5.43
C LYS A 161 -14.55 -8.99 -6.10
N LEU A 162 -13.45 -8.24 -6.06
CA LEU A 162 -13.32 -6.92 -6.67
C LEU A 162 -12.16 -6.93 -7.64
N THR A 163 -12.34 -6.26 -8.76
CA THR A 163 -11.24 -5.98 -9.71
C THR A 163 -11.06 -4.48 -9.77
N LEU A 164 -9.87 -4.01 -9.42
CA LEU A 164 -9.49 -2.61 -9.46
C LEU A 164 -8.42 -2.42 -10.53
N ASP A 165 -8.76 -1.74 -11.62
CA ASP A 165 -7.81 -1.46 -12.70
C ASP A 165 -7.11 -0.13 -12.46
N VAL A 166 -5.78 -0.12 -12.55
CA VAL A 166 -4.97 1.09 -12.43
C VAL A 166 -5.07 1.89 -13.71
N GLN A 167 -5.60 3.10 -13.61
CA GLN A 167 -5.72 4.03 -14.74
C GLN A 167 -4.55 5.00 -14.80
N ARG A 168 -4.12 5.49 -13.64
CA ARG A 168 -3.06 6.48 -13.52
C ARG A 168 -2.31 6.28 -12.22
N ALA A 169 -1.00 6.53 -12.24
CA ALA A 169 -0.16 6.51 -11.05
C ALA A 169 0.57 7.85 -10.91
N GLN A 170 0.82 8.25 -9.67
CA GLN A 170 1.57 9.45 -9.31
C GLN A 170 2.45 9.15 -8.10
N VAL A 171 3.61 9.80 -8.03
CA VAL A 171 4.50 9.77 -6.87
C VAL A 171 4.71 11.20 -6.36
N LYS A 172 4.72 11.37 -5.04
CA LYS A 172 5.07 12.62 -4.36
C LYS A 172 6.18 12.36 -3.36
N VAL A 173 7.22 13.19 -3.38
CA VAL A 173 8.25 13.19 -2.35
C VAL A 173 7.79 14.06 -1.17
N VAL A 174 7.87 13.51 0.04
CA VAL A 174 7.64 14.23 1.28
C VAL A 174 8.99 14.34 1.98
N SER A 175 9.70 15.43 1.71
CA SER A 175 10.93 15.75 2.43
C SER A 175 10.60 16.01 3.90
N PRO A 176 11.40 15.50 4.86
CA PRO A 176 11.27 15.95 6.24
C PRO A 176 11.45 17.48 6.26
N LYS A 177 10.57 18.20 6.97
CA LYS A 177 10.76 19.64 7.19
C LYS A 177 12.17 19.82 7.78
N PRO A 178 12.99 20.76 7.26
CA PRO A 178 14.25 21.06 7.92
C PRO A 178 13.93 21.44 9.37
N LYS A 179 14.61 20.78 10.32
CA LYS A 179 14.62 21.26 11.69
C LYS A 179 15.17 22.68 11.61
N LYS A 180 14.37 23.67 12.00
CA LYS A 180 14.92 24.99 12.31
C LYS A 180 15.86 24.78 13.50
N GLU A 181 17.15 24.93 13.27
CA GLU A 181 18.11 25.22 14.34
C GLU A 181 17.90 26.65 14.82
#